data_AF-A0ABD2NM69-F1
#
_entry.id   AF-A0ABD2NM69-F1
#
_cell.length_a   1.000
_cell.length_b   1.000
_cell.length_c   1.000
_cell.angle_alpha   90.00
_cell.angle_beta   90.00
_cell.angle_gamma   90.00
#
_symmetry.space_group_name_H-M   'P 1'
#
loop_
_entity.id
_entity.type
_entity.pdbx_description
1 polymer ?
#
loop_
_entity_poly.entity_id
_entity_poly.type
_entity_poly.pdbx_seq_one_letter_code
_entity_poly.pdbx_strand_id
1 'polypeptide(L)'
;MQFLKQKENDLNQKQRSKRIGVIGMEEKKDKNLNKTISKLFNDQLKIQSSDIQIEECYRIFAANSRPSKGVTSSSPILVTFATVSGRDLLLRNRSKLHYDCRGLNKHES
;
A
#
# COMPACT_ATOMS: atom_id res chain seq x y z
N MET A 1 33.75 9.87 5.60
CA MET A 1 32.29 10.10 5.46
C MET A 1 31.52 8.98 4.73
N GLN A 2 32.16 7.93 4.18
CA GLN A 2 31.42 6.87 3.46
C GLN A 2 30.68 5.87 4.38
N PHE A 3 31.23 5.58 5.56
CA PHE A 3 30.64 4.61 6.51
C PHE A 3 29.26 5.00 7.04
N LEU A 4 29.05 6.28 7.38
CA LEU A 4 27.75 6.76 7.89
C LEU A 4 26.67 6.70 6.81
N LYS A 5 27.01 7.10 5.57
CA LYS A 5 26.09 7.02 4.42
C LYS A 5 25.69 5.57 4.12
N GLN A 6 26.62 4.63 4.26
CA GLN A 6 26.33 3.21 4.05
C GLN A 6 25.42 2.65 5.15
N LYS A 7 25.69 2.96 6.43
CA LYS A 7 24.79 2.60 7.54
C LYS A 7 23.39 3.17 7.38
N GLU A 8 23.27 4.42 6.94
CA GLU A 8 21.98 5.06 6.69
C GLU A 8 21.21 4.36 5.56
N ASN A 9 21.90 4.02 4.47
CA ASN A 9 21.32 3.25 3.37
C ASN A 9 20.83 1.87 3.84
N ASP A 10 21.61 1.17 4.65
CA ASP A 10 21.25 -0.16 5.18
C ASP A 10 20.01 -0.09 6.09
N LEU A 11 19.93 0.93 6.95
CA LEU A 11 18.76 1.18 7.80
C LEU A 11 17.52 1.51 6.97
N ASN A 12 17.67 2.39 5.98
CA ASN A 12 16.60 2.74 5.05
C ASN A 12 16.12 1.51 4.25
N GLN A 13 17.04 0.65 3.83
CA GLN A 13 16.70 -0.58 3.12
C GLN A 13 15.95 -1.56 4.01
N LYS A 14 16.37 -1.75 5.27
CA LYS A 14 15.65 -2.56 6.26
C LYS A 14 14.26 -2.02 6.56
N GLN A 15 14.07 -0.70 6.57
CA GLN A 15 12.75 -0.12 6.75
C GLN A 15 11.88 -0.32 5.50
N ARG A 16 12.44 -0.12 4.30
CA ARG A 16 11.74 -0.32 3.02
C ARG A 16 11.30 -1.76 2.80
N SER A 17 12.07 -2.74 3.29
CA SER A 17 11.69 -4.15 3.21
C SER A 17 10.46 -4.49 4.06
N LYS A 18 9.96 -3.60 4.91
CA LYS A 18 8.69 -3.81 5.62
C LYS A 18 7.51 -3.11 4.97
N ARG A 19 7.68 -2.51 3.78
CA ARG A 19 6.67 -1.62 3.19
C ARG A 19 6.00 -2.21 1.96
N ILE A 20 4.74 -1.84 1.75
CA ILE A 20 4.01 -2.02 0.49
C ILE A 20 3.30 -0.74 0.09
N GLY A 21 3.14 -0.56 -1.23
CA GLY A 21 2.26 0.47 -1.79
C GLY A 21 0.90 -0.13 -2.18
N VAL A 22 -0.17 0.52 -1.75
CA VAL A 22 -1.55 0.21 -2.15
C VAL A 22 -2.04 1.32 -3.08
N ILE A 23 -2.45 0.94 -4.28
CA ILE A 23 -2.89 1.85 -5.35
C ILE A 23 -4.38 1.65 -5.67
N GLY A 24 -5.02 2.66 -6.26
CA GLY A 24 -6.42 2.58 -6.69
C GLY A 24 -7.45 2.70 -5.56
N MET A 25 -7.04 3.10 -4.36
CA MET A 25 -7.97 3.39 -3.26
C MET A 25 -8.44 4.83 -3.30
N GLU A 26 -9.73 5.03 -3.57
CA GLU A 26 -10.40 6.34 -3.58
C GLU A 26 -10.00 7.20 -2.37
N GLU A 27 -9.84 8.50 -2.61
CA GLU A 27 -9.59 9.50 -1.57
C GLU A 27 -10.88 9.79 -0.80
N LYS A 28 -11.34 8.81 -0.01
CA LYS A 28 -12.42 9.04 0.95
C LYS A 28 -11.93 9.96 2.06
N LYS A 29 -12.82 10.81 2.58
CA LYS A 29 -12.60 11.65 3.78
C LYS A 29 -12.38 10.84 5.08
N ASP A 30 -12.32 9.51 4.99
CA ASP A 30 -12.14 8.63 6.14
C ASP A 30 -10.81 8.93 6.84
N LYS A 31 -10.92 9.41 8.08
CA LYS A 31 -9.77 9.82 8.91
C LYS A 31 -8.88 8.64 9.33
N ASN A 32 -9.31 7.39 9.13
CA ASN A 32 -8.62 6.22 9.67
C ASN A 32 -8.20 5.22 8.57
N LEU A 33 -7.13 5.56 7.85
CA LEU A 33 -6.52 4.73 6.80
C LEU A 33 -6.13 3.33 7.31
N ASN A 34 -5.64 3.22 8.55
CA ASN A 34 -5.24 1.95 9.14
C ASN A 34 -6.42 0.98 9.25
N LYS A 35 -7.58 1.47 9.72
CA LYS A 35 -8.81 0.67 9.79
C LYS A 35 -9.27 0.20 8.41
N THR A 36 -9.23 1.08 7.42
CA THR A 36 -9.65 0.75 6.04
C THR A 36 -8.74 -0.31 5.41
N ILE A 37 -7.43 -0.16 5.58
CA ILE A 37 -6.44 -1.13 5.06
C ILE A 37 -6.57 -2.48 5.77
N SER A 38 -6.72 -2.48 7.10
CA SER A 38 -6.92 -3.70 7.87
C SER A 38 -8.19 -4.43 7.43
N LYS A 39 -9.28 -3.69 7.18
CA LYS A 39 -10.53 -4.24 6.64
C LYS A 39 -10.32 -4.84 5.24
N LEU A 40 -9.62 -4.13 4.34
CA LEU A 40 -9.32 -4.63 3.00
C LEU A 40 -8.56 -5.97 3.06
N PHE A 41 -7.56 -6.09 3.92
CA PHE A 41 -6.77 -7.32 4.05
C PHE A 41 -7.59 -8.47 4.65
N ASN A 42 -8.45 -8.20 5.62
CA ASN A 42 -9.32 -9.22 6.17
C ASN A 42 -10.38 -9.67 5.15
N ASP A 43 -11.13 -8.73 4.58
CA ASP A 43 -12.26 -9.02 3.69
C ASP A 43 -11.83 -9.70 2.39
N GLN A 44 -10.70 -9.26 1.80
CA GLN A 44 -10.27 -9.73 0.48
C GLN A 44 -9.23 -10.85 0.53
N LEU A 45 -8.30 -10.81 1.51
CA LEU A 45 -7.22 -11.78 1.61
C LEU A 45 -7.46 -12.86 2.67
N LYS A 46 -8.53 -12.71 3.48
CA LYS A 46 -8.84 -13.57 4.63
C LYS A 46 -7.67 -13.70 5.61
N ILE A 47 -6.87 -12.64 5.74
CA ILE A 47 -5.75 -12.60 6.69
C ILE A 47 -6.24 -11.96 7.98
N GLN A 48 -6.04 -12.63 9.10
CA GLN A 48 -6.44 -12.07 10.39
C GLN A 48 -5.46 -10.96 10.79
N SER A 49 -5.97 -9.92 11.44
CA SER A 49 -5.16 -8.80 11.93
C SER A 49 -4.10 -9.23 12.95
N SER A 50 -4.26 -10.39 13.59
CA SER A 50 -3.24 -11.00 14.47
C SER A 50 -1.99 -11.44 13.71
N ASP A 51 -2.15 -11.83 12.44
CA ASP A 51 -1.05 -12.36 11.61
C ASP A 51 -0.22 -11.24 11.00
N ILE A 52 -0.79 -10.04 10.90
CA ILE A 52 -0.19 -8.88 10.25
C ILE A 52 -0.37 -7.63 11.13
N GLN A 53 0.71 -7.19 11.76
CA GLN A 53 0.74 -5.93 12.49
C GLN A 53 1.23 -4.79 11.58
N ILE A 54 0.39 -3.75 11.43
CA ILE A 54 0.73 -2.53 10.71
C ILE A 54 1.32 -1.52 11.71
N GLU A 55 2.54 -1.09 11.45
CA GLU A 55 3.27 -0.09 12.23
C GLU A 55 2.86 1.33 11.81
N GLU A 56 2.74 1.57 10.50
CA GLU A 56 2.45 2.89 9.95
C GLU A 56 1.63 2.79 8.65
N CYS A 57 0.71 3.72 8.44
CA CYS A 57 -0.11 3.77 7.23
C CYS A 57 -0.47 5.23 6.87
N TYR A 58 -0.02 5.70 5.71
CA TYR A 58 -0.26 7.08 5.26
C TYR A 58 -0.31 7.18 3.74
N ARG A 59 -0.92 8.25 3.22
CA ARG A 59 -0.89 8.56 1.78
C ARG A 59 0.41 9.25 1.42
N ILE A 60 1.01 8.83 0.32
CA ILE A 60 2.14 9.54 -0.29
C ILE A 60 1.56 10.58 -1.25
N PHE A 61 1.70 11.85 -0.87
CA PHE A 61 1.45 12.96 -1.77
C PHE A 61 2.75 13.35 -2.47
N ALA A 62 2.72 13.43 -3.80
CA ALA A 62 3.86 13.96 -4.53
C ALA A 62 4.03 15.45 -4.20
N ALA A 63 5.24 15.86 -3.80
CA ALA A 63 5.55 17.26 -3.49
C ALA A 63 5.28 18.21 -4.68
N ASN A 64 5.37 17.68 -5.91
CA ASN A 64 5.04 18.37 -7.15
C ASN A 64 3.93 17.59 -7.86
N SER A 65 2.68 17.75 -7.41
CA SER A 65 1.52 17.28 -8.15
C SER A 65 1.43 18.10 -9.45
N ARG A 66 2.01 17.60 -10.54
CA ARG A 66 1.66 18.12 -11.86
C ARG A 66 0.15 17.90 -11.99
N PRO A 67 -0.66 18.95 -12.29
CA PRO A 67 -2.08 18.77 -12.52
C PRO A 67 -2.23 17.84 -13.72
N SER A 68 -2.49 16.56 -13.44
CA SER A 68 -2.76 15.57 -14.45
C SER A 68 -4.07 15.97 -15.11
N LYS A 69 -4.04 16.33 -16.39
CA LYS A 69 -5.24 16.43 -17.21
C LYS A 69 -5.92 15.06 -17.19
N GLY A 70 -7.00 14.94 -16.41
CA GLY A 70 -8.02 13.90 -16.60
C GLY A 70 -7.71 12.49 -16.11
N VAL A 71 -6.80 12.27 -15.14
CA VAL A 71 -6.69 10.96 -14.48
C VAL A 71 -6.84 11.12 -12.98
N THR A 72 -7.98 10.67 -12.47
CA THR A 72 -8.27 10.42 -11.06
C THR A 72 -7.36 9.32 -10.51
N SER A 73 -6.06 9.60 -10.43
CA SER A 73 -5.08 8.72 -9.81
C SER A 73 -5.05 9.02 -8.32
N SER A 74 -5.92 8.35 -7.56
CA SER A 74 -5.93 8.43 -6.10
C SER A 74 -4.50 8.24 -5.53
N SER A 75 -4.07 9.12 -4.64
CA SER A 75 -2.71 9.10 -4.08
C SER A 75 -2.42 7.74 -3.42
N PRO A 76 -1.27 7.10 -3.71
CA PRO A 76 -0.96 5.77 -3.18
C PRO A 76 -0.85 5.80 -1.65
N ILE A 77 -1.24 4.71 -1.01
CA ILE A 77 -1.10 4.50 0.43
C ILE A 77 0.15 3.65 0.66
N LEU A 78 1.07 4.13 1.49
CA LEU A 78 2.20 3.36 1.97
C LEU A 78 1.83 2.70 3.29
N VAL A 79 2.00 1.39 3.36
CA VAL A 79 1.75 0.59 4.57
C VAL A 79 3.09 -0.01 5.00
N THR A 80 3.51 0.28 6.23
CA THR A 80 4.68 -0.30 6.88
C THR A 80 4.21 -1.35 7.88
N PHE A 81 4.71 -2.58 7.75
CA PHE A 81 4.46 -3.66 8.68
C PHE A 81 5.50 -3.67 9.81
N ALA A 82 5.13 -4.22 10.97
CA ALA A 82 6.07 -4.41 12.08
C ALA A 82 7.21 -5.37 11.69
N THR A 83 6.90 -6.40 10.88
CA THR A 83 7.86 -7.43 10.45
C THR A 83 7.83 -7.65 8.93
N VAL A 84 8.97 -8.10 8.39
CA VAL A 84 9.08 -8.50 6.97
C VAL A 84 8.17 -9.72 6.69
N SER A 85 8.07 -10.65 7.63
CA SER A 85 7.22 -11.84 7.48
C SER A 85 5.75 -11.50 7.32
N GLY A 86 5.23 -10.49 8.04
CA GLY A 86 3.84 -10.03 7.86
C GLY A 86 3.60 -9.44 6.47
N ARG A 87 4.57 -8.68 5.96
CA ARG A 87 4.57 -8.16 4.57
C ARG A 87 4.55 -9.30 3.55
N ASP A 88 5.40 -10.30 3.73
CA ASP A 88 5.51 -11.42 2.80
C ASP A 88 4.29 -12.33 2.81
N LEU A 89 3.69 -12.54 3.99
CA LEU A 89 2.42 -13.27 4.12
C LEU A 89 1.33 -12.61 3.27
N LEU A 90 1.23 -11.27 3.33
CA LEU A 90 0.28 -10.52 2.53
C LEU A 90 0.56 -10.65 1.04
N LEU A 91 1.81 -10.46 0.62
CA LEU A 91 2.20 -10.57 -0.79
C LEU A 91 1.95 -11.96 -1.37
N ARG A 92 2.15 -13.02 -0.59
CA ARG A 92 1.85 -14.41 -1.01
C ARG A 92 0.36 -14.65 -1.19
N ASN A 93 -0.48 -14.00 -0.39
CA ASN A 93 -1.93 -14.11 -0.52
C ASN A 93 -2.52 -13.16 -1.58
N ARG A 94 -1.75 -12.17 -2.07
CA ARG A 94 -2.18 -11.23 -3.12
C ARG A 94 -2.73 -11.91 -4.37
N SER A 95 -2.20 -13.07 -4.75
CA SER A 95 -2.70 -13.84 -5.91
C SER A 95 -4.16 -14.29 -5.76
N LYS A 96 -4.69 -14.30 -4.53
CA LYS A 96 -6.10 -14.58 -4.22
C LYS A 96 -7.01 -13.36 -4.43
N LEU A 97 -6.46 -12.16 -4.60
CA LEU A 97 -7.24 -11.00 -5.04
C LEU A 97 -7.70 -11.28 -6.46
N HIS A 98 -9.01 -11.51 -6.64
CA HIS A 98 -9.62 -11.58 -7.96
C HIS A 98 -9.41 -10.22 -8.65
N TYR A 99 -8.43 -10.16 -9.56
CA TYR A 99 -8.30 -9.04 -10.48
C TYR A 99 -9.29 -9.27 -11.62
N ASP A 100 -10.50 -8.76 -11.48
CA ASP A 100 -11.43 -8.72 -12.61
C ASP A 100 -11.05 -7.55 -13.54
N CYS A 101 -9.97 -7.74 -14.30
CA CYS A 101 -9.48 -6.76 -15.28
C CYS A 101 -10.41 -6.59 -16.49
N ARG A 102 -11.64 -7.12 -16.45
CA ARG A 102 -12.59 -7.15 -17.58
C ARG A 102 -13.74 -6.14 -17.46
N GLY A 103 -13.56 -5.09 -16.66
CA GLY A 103 -14.57 -4.04 -16.46
C GLY A 103 -14.37 -2.73 -17.23
N LEU A 104 -13.31 -2.57 -18.03
CA LEU A 104 -12.97 -1.27 -18.66
C LEU A 104 -13.57 -1.02 -20.05
N ASN A 105 -14.33 -1.95 -20.64
CA ASN A 105 -14.99 -1.75 -21.93
C ASN A 105 -16.47 -2.11 -21.86
N LYS A 106 -17.29 -1.29 -21.22
CA LYS A 106 -18.75 -1.25 -21.46
C LYS A 106 -19.27 0.18 -21.29
N HIS A 107 -18.98 1.04 -22.27
CA HIS A 107 -19.81 2.20 -22.57
C HIS A 107 -19.54 2.65 -24.01
N GLU A 108 -20.10 1.91 -24.96
CA GLU A 108 -20.50 2.47 -26.24
C GLU A 108 -21.91 1.90 -26.53
N SER A 109 -22.90 2.78 -26.44
CA SER A 109 -24.25 2.63 -26.95
C SER A 109 -24.72 4.01 -27.36
#